data_AF-A0A518A556-F1
#
_entry.id   AF-A0A518A556-F1
#
_cell.length_a   1.000
_cell.length_b   1.000
_cell.length_c   1.000
_cell.angle_alpha   90.00
_cell.angle_beta   90.00
_cell.angle_gamma   90.00
#
_symmetry.space_group_name_H-M   'P 1'
#
loop_
_entity.id
_entity.type
_entity.pdbx_description
1 polymer ?
#
loop_
_entity_poly.entity_id
_entity_poly.type
_entity_poly.pdbx_seq_one_letter_code
_entity_poly.pdbx_strand_id
1 'polypeptide(L)'
;MNMLNKFWNDEAGFVVSSELVLIGTILVLGVVVGLATVRDQVVQELGDLALAISNINQSYSFSGVTGHTSSVSGSRFVDQTDFCDTNTDTAGVEPACINVAIAAPTGE
;
A
#
# COMPACT_ATOMS: atom_id res chain seq x y z
N MET A 1 -33.91 -39.63 -39.77
CA MET A 1 -34.02 -38.16 -39.81
C MET A 1 -33.65 -37.52 -38.47
N ASN A 2 -32.58 -37.97 -37.78
CA ASN A 2 -32.31 -37.56 -36.39
C ASN A 2 -30.98 -36.81 -36.20
N MET A 3 -30.14 -36.74 -37.24
CA MET A 3 -28.80 -36.17 -37.15
C MET A 3 -28.76 -34.71 -37.63
N LEU A 4 -29.49 -34.39 -38.71
CA LEU A 4 -29.68 -33.00 -39.16
C LEU A 4 -30.45 -32.15 -38.12
N ASN A 5 -31.51 -32.70 -37.50
CA ASN A 5 -32.22 -32.02 -36.41
C ASN A 5 -31.36 -31.85 -35.15
N LYS A 6 -30.36 -32.72 -34.94
CA LYS A 6 -29.41 -32.56 -33.84
C LYS A 6 -28.44 -31.41 -34.11
N PHE A 7 -27.89 -31.30 -35.31
CA PHE A 7 -27.02 -30.16 -35.67
C PHE A 7 -27.77 -28.83 -35.71
N TRP A 8 -29.04 -28.83 -36.12
CA TRP A 8 -29.86 -27.61 -36.14
C TRP A 8 -30.26 -27.10 -34.75
N ASN A 9 -30.36 -28.00 -33.77
CA ASN A 9 -30.61 -27.67 -32.36
C ASN A 9 -29.31 -27.68 -31.52
N ASP A 10 -28.14 -27.68 -32.17
CA ASP A 10 -26.86 -27.69 -31.47
C ASP A 10 -26.44 -26.26 -31.12
N GLU A 11 -26.81 -25.82 -29.92
CA GLU A 11 -26.44 -24.53 -29.34
C GLU A 11 -25.11 -24.59 -28.58
N ALA A 12 -24.44 -25.76 -28.53
CA ALA A 12 -23.19 -25.94 -27.80
C ALA A 12 -22.01 -25.13 -28.38
N GLY A 13 -22.17 -24.59 -29.59
CA GLY A 13 -21.21 -23.68 -30.25
C GLY A 13 -21.51 -22.18 -30.09
N PHE A 14 -22.64 -21.78 -29.48
CA PHE A 14 -23.06 -20.37 -29.40
C PHE A 14 -22.50 -19.64 -28.16
N VAL A 15 -21.85 -20.35 -27.23
CA VAL A 15 -21.31 -19.80 -25.97
C VAL A 15 -19.97 -19.06 -26.16
N VAL A 16 -19.76 -18.36 -27.29
CA VAL A 16 -18.49 -17.67 -27.55
C VAL A 16 -18.61 -16.19 -27.93
N SER A 17 -19.74 -15.67 -28.42
CA SER A 17 -19.57 -14.52 -29.33
C SER A 17 -19.31 -13.13 -28.72
N SER A 18 -19.90 -12.74 -27.58
CA SER A 18 -19.71 -11.37 -27.03
C SER A 18 -19.99 -11.22 -25.53
N GLU A 19 -20.95 -11.96 -24.99
CA GLU A 19 -21.40 -11.81 -23.60
C GLU A 19 -20.34 -12.23 -22.58
N LEU A 20 -19.65 -13.36 -22.82
CA LEU A 20 -18.59 -13.83 -21.94
C LEU A 20 -17.35 -12.91 -21.98
N VAL A 21 -17.11 -12.26 -23.12
CA VAL A 21 -16.10 -11.20 -23.27
C VAL A 21 -16.51 -9.96 -22.48
N LEU A 22 -17.77 -9.54 -22.55
CA LEU A 22 -18.29 -8.42 -21.77
C LEU A 22 -18.15 -8.68 -20.26
N ILE A 23 -18.58 -9.85 -19.77
CA ILE A 23 -18.43 -10.22 -18.35
C ILE A 23 -16.96 -10.30 -17.95
N GLY A 24 -16.11 -10.90 -18.80
CA GLY A 24 -14.67 -11.02 -18.55
C GLY A 24 -13.98 -9.66 -18.45
N THR A 25 -14.32 -8.70 -19.32
CA THR A 25 -13.76 -7.34 -19.27
C THR A 25 -14.19 -6.58 -18.01
N ILE A 26 -15.46 -6.68 -17.61
CA ILE A 26 -15.95 -6.08 -16.35
C ILE A 26 -15.21 -6.68 -15.16
N LEU A 27 -15.01 -8.00 -15.14
CA LEU A 27 -14.27 -8.67 -14.07
C LEU A 27 -12.83 -8.18 -14.00
N VAL A 28 -12.13 -8.08 -15.13
CA VAL A 28 -10.74 -7.60 -15.18
C VAL A 28 -10.65 -6.16 -14.68
N LEU A 29 -11.55 -5.26 -15.11
CA LEU A 29 -11.58 -3.88 -14.61
C LEU A 29 -11.82 -3.83 -13.10
N GLY A 30 -12.76 -4.64 -12.59
CA GLY A 30 -13.03 -4.74 -11.15
C GLY A 30 -11.81 -5.22 -10.36
N VAL A 31 -11.08 -6.21 -10.87
CA VAL A 31 -9.84 -6.71 -10.24
C VAL A 31 -8.73 -5.66 -10.27
N VAL A 32 -8.56 -4.93 -11.37
CA VAL A 32 -7.54 -3.87 -11.48
C VAL A 32 -7.80 -2.76 -10.46
N VAL A 33 -9.03 -2.25 -10.39
CA VAL A 33 -9.41 -1.21 -9.42
C VAL A 33 -9.30 -1.74 -7.99
N GLY A 34 -9.80 -2.96 -7.73
CA GLY A 34 -9.73 -3.58 -6.41
C GLY A 34 -8.29 -3.85 -5.95
N LEU A 35 -7.39 -4.23 -6.85
CA LEU A 35 -5.99 -4.42 -6.52
C LEU A 35 -5.27 -3.09 -6.27
N ALA A 36 -5.61 -2.05 -7.05
CA ALA A 36 -5.08 -0.71 -6.83
C ALA A 36 -5.49 -0.17 -5.44
N THR A 37 -6.75 -0.34 -5.03
CA THR A 37 -7.18 0.10 -3.70
C THR A 37 -6.49 -0.69 -2.58
N VAL A 38 -6.34 -2.02 -2.73
CA VAL A 38 -5.58 -2.84 -1.76
C VAL A 38 -4.14 -2.36 -1.65
N ARG A 39 -3.48 -2.09 -2.79
CA ARG A 39 -2.11 -1.55 -2.81
C ARG A 39 -2.04 -0.24 -2.03
N ASP A 40 -2.95 0.69 -2.30
CA ASP A 40 -2.91 2.03 -1.70
C ASP A 40 -3.13 1.97 -0.19
N GLN A 41 -4.03 1.11 0.28
CA GLN A 41 -4.26 0.90 1.72
C GLN A 41 -3.05 0.23 2.39
N VAL A 42 -2.46 -0.79 1.78
CA VAL A 42 -1.25 -1.43 2.33
C VAL A 42 -0.11 -0.43 2.46
N VAL A 43 0.08 0.44 1.46
CA VAL A 43 1.12 1.48 1.49
C VAL A 43 0.85 2.49 2.62
N GLN A 44 -0.40 2.90 2.84
CA GLN A 44 -0.75 3.79 3.95
C GLN A 44 -0.48 3.13 5.31
N GLU A 45 -0.93 1.89 5.53
CA GLU A 45 -0.70 1.18 6.80
C GLU A 45 0.79 0.93 7.08
N LEU A 46 1.61 0.69 6.05
CA LEU A 46 3.06 0.62 6.17
C LEU A 46 3.67 1.96 6.58
N GLY A 47 3.11 3.08 6.11
CA GLY A 47 3.48 4.43 6.54
C GLY A 47 3.13 4.68 8.00
N ASP A 48 1.93 4.31 8.45
CA ASP A 48 1.53 4.41 9.86
C ASP A 48 2.43 3.57 10.76
N LEU A 49 2.77 2.35 10.34
CA LEU A 49 3.74 1.50 11.04
C LEU A 49 5.12 2.18 11.14
N ALA A 50 5.59 2.81 10.07
CA ALA A 50 6.86 3.52 10.06
C ALA A 50 6.86 4.70 11.05
N LEU A 51 5.78 5.50 11.07
CA LEU A 51 5.61 6.59 12.02
C LEU A 51 5.52 6.08 13.46
N ALA A 52 4.83 4.95 13.71
CA ALA A 52 4.75 4.35 15.04
C ALA A 52 6.13 3.95 15.57
N ILE A 53 7.01 3.44 14.69
CA ILE A 53 8.41 3.14 15.02
C ILE A 53 9.21 4.43 15.23
N SER A 54 9.04 5.43 14.37
CA SER A 54 9.72 6.73 14.48
C SER A 54 9.43 7.42 15.81
N ASN A 55 8.19 7.33 16.30
CA ASN A 55 7.73 7.91 17.55
C ASN A 55 8.34 7.26 18.81
N ILE A 56 9.06 6.14 18.68
CA ILE A 56 9.86 5.60 19.78
C ILE A 56 11.06 6.51 20.02
N ASN A 57 11.46 6.72 21.28
CA ASN A 57 12.65 7.51 21.56
C ASN A 57 13.92 6.77 21.07
N GLN A 58 14.45 7.20 19.92
CA GLN A 58 15.68 6.69 19.33
C GLN A 58 16.94 7.44 19.80
N SER A 59 16.79 8.43 20.69
CA SER A 59 17.90 9.17 21.27
C SER A 59 18.54 8.43 22.44
N TYR A 60 19.86 8.52 22.56
CA TYR A 60 20.58 7.97 23.71
C TYR A 60 21.68 8.94 24.19
N SER A 61 22.02 8.85 25.47
CA SER A 61 23.15 9.59 26.03
C SER A 61 23.70 8.89 27.26
N PHE A 62 25.00 8.62 27.27
CA PHE A 62 25.70 8.16 28.46
C PHE A 62 27.07 8.80 28.57
N SER A 63 27.51 9.01 29.82
CA SER A 63 28.80 9.63 30.11
C SER A 63 29.93 8.60 30.07
N GLY A 64 31.12 9.07 29.68
CA GLY A 64 32.34 8.30 29.84
C GLY A 64 32.74 8.18 31.32
N VAL A 65 33.51 7.15 31.63
CA VAL A 65 34.04 6.92 32.97
C VAL A 65 35.56 6.84 32.90
N THR A 66 36.24 7.63 33.72
CA THR A 66 37.71 7.64 33.81
C THR A 66 38.13 7.22 35.22
N GLY A 67 38.93 6.15 35.28
CA GLY A 67 39.62 5.69 36.49
C GLY A 67 41.11 6.05 36.47
N HIS A 68 41.85 5.54 37.45
CA HIS A 68 43.27 5.89 37.63
C HIS A 68 44.19 5.43 36.47
N THR A 69 43.84 4.33 35.79
CA THR A 69 44.66 3.74 34.72
C THR A 69 43.88 3.42 33.45
N SER A 70 42.59 3.79 33.38
CA SER A 70 41.72 3.47 32.26
C SER A 70 40.65 4.54 32.06
N SER A 71 40.16 4.64 30.84
CA SER A 71 39.05 5.54 30.49
C SER A 71 38.19 4.89 29.41
N VAL A 72 36.89 5.08 29.51
CA VAL A 72 35.91 4.71 28.49
C VAL A 72 35.20 5.98 28.05
N SER A 73 35.12 6.22 26.74
CA SER A 73 34.39 7.38 26.20
C SER A 73 32.89 7.20 26.38
N GLY A 74 32.19 8.30 26.65
CA GLY A 74 30.74 8.35 26.52
C GLY A 74 30.33 8.43 25.04
N SER A 75 29.03 8.33 24.79
CA SER A 75 28.45 8.71 23.51
C SER A 75 27.03 9.26 23.68
N ARG A 76 26.62 10.06 22.70
CA ARG A 76 25.30 10.68 22.63
C ARG A 76 24.85 10.70 21.18
N PHE A 77 23.57 10.36 20.98
CA PHE A 77 22.84 10.57 19.75
C PHE A 77 21.52 11.27 20.10
N VAL A 78 21.20 12.33 19.37
CA VAL A 78 19.92 13.00 19.44
C VAL A 78 19.27 12.83 18.09
N ASP A 79 18.18 12.06 18.10
CA ASP A 79 17.35 11.93 16.93
C ASP A 79 16.65 13.27 16.66
N GLN A 80 16.63 13.68 15.40
CA GLN A 80 16.06 14.94 14.96
C GLN A 80 15.06 14.66 13.87
N THR A 81 13.95 15.39 13.88
CA THR A 81 12.93 15.32 12.85
C THR A 81 13.53 15.65 11.48
N ASP A 82 13.21 14.85 10.47
CA ASP A 82 13.58 15.09 9.09
C ASP A 82 12.34 15.32 8.20
N PHE A 83 12.52 15.23 6.87
CA PHE A 83 11.43 15.44 5.93
C PHE A 83 10.37 14.35 6.12
N CYS A 84 9.14 14.78 6.45
CA CYS A 84 7.97 13.92 6.69
C CYS A 84 7.95 13.15 8.01
N ASP A 85 8.86 13.45 8.93
CA ASP A 85 8.76 13.06 10.34
C ASP A 85 7.97 14.12 11.12
N THR A 86 6.63 13.96 11.13
CA THR A 86 5.76 14.83 11.91
C THR A 86 5.56 14.25 13.30
N ASN A 87 5.79 15.06 14.35
CA ASN A 87 5.56 14.69 15.76
C ASN A 87 4.10 14.34 16.10
N THR A 88 3.18 14.44 15.13
CA THR A 88 1.75 14.19 15.30
C THR A 88 1.20 13.51 14.05
N ASP A 89 0.76 12.27 14.21
CA ASP A 89 -0.06 11.58 13.22
C ASP A 89 -1.54 11.91 13.44
N THR A 90 -2.22 12.40 12.40
CA THR A 90 -3.62 12.86 12.50
C THR A 90 -4.55 11.82 11.91
N ALA A 91 -5.50 11.34 12.72
CA ALA A 91 -6.45 10.33 12.29
C ALA A 91 -7.18 10.71 10.99
N GLY A 92 -7.17 9.79 10.02
CA GLY A 92 -7.83 9.96 8.72
C GLY A 92 -7.02 10.77 7.69
N VAL A 93 -5.75 11.03 7.96
CA VAL A 93 -4.80 11.67 7.04
C VAL A 93 -3.74 10.65 6.61
N GLU A 94 -3.21 10.83 5.40
CA GLU A 94 -2.15 9.98 4.86
C GLU A 94 -0.84 10.14 5.66
N PRO A 95 -0.15 9.05 6.03
CA PRO A 95 1.08 9.10 6.82
C PRO A 95 2.33 9.39 6.01
N ALA A 96 3.37 9.89 6.68
CA ALA A 96 4.73 10.05 6.15
C ALA A 96 4.81 10.79 4.80
N CYS A 97 3.87 11.71 4.54
CA CYS A 97 3.68 12.39 3.26
C CYS A 97 3.52 11.45 2.05
N ILE A 98 3.06 10.22 2.27
CA ILE A 98 2.82 9.24 1.21
C ILE A 98 1.42 9.46 0.65
N ASN A 99 1.34 10.23 -0.42
CA ASN A 99 0.08 10.42 -1.15
C ASN A 99 -0.02 9.40 -2.29
N VAL A 100 -0.97 8.48 -2.16
CA VAL A 100 -1.34 7.49 -3.18
C VAL A 100 -2.63 7.86 -3.91
N ALA A 101 -3.29 8.94 -3.50
CA ALA A 101 -4.46 9.46 -4.16
C ALA A 101 -4.09 10.17 -5.47
N ILE A 102 -4.64 9.69 -6.58
CA ILE A 102 -4.62 10.46 -7.83
C ILE A 102 -5.76 11.47 -7.74
N ALA A 103 -5.43 12.77 -7.73
CA ALA A 103 -6.44 13.81 -7.78
C ALA A 103 -7.33 13.59 -9.02
N ALA A 104 -8.64 13.53 -8.80
CA ALA A 104 -9.58 13.47 -9.92
C ALA A 104 -9.37 14.73 -10.79
N PRO A 105 -9.23 14.60 -12.12
CA PRO A 105 -9.14 15.75 -12.98
C PRO A 105 -10.40 16.59 -12.80
N THR A 106 -10.22 17.88 -12.54
CA THR A 106 -11.34 18.82 -12.39
C THR A 106 -12.00 19.02 -13.75
N GLY A 107 -13.11 18.34 -14.03
CA GLY A 107 -13.96 18.65 -15.19
C GLY A 107 -14.43 17.50 -16.08
N GLU A 108 -14.37 16.24 -15.63
CA GLU A 108 -15.13 15.14 -16.25
C GLU A 108 -16.20 14.59 -15.31
#